data_AF-A0A151LAW8-F1
#
_entry.id   AF-A0A151LAW8-F1
#
_cell.length_a   1.000
_cell.length_b   1.000
_cell.length_c   1.000
_cell.angle_alpha   90.00
_cell.angle_beta   90.00
_cell.angle_gamma   90.00
#
_symmetry.space_group_name_H-M   'P 1'
#
loop_
_entity.id
_entity.type
_entity.pdbx_description
1 polymer ?
#
loop_
_entity_poly.entity_id
_entity_poly.type
_entity_poly.pdbx_seq_one_letter_code
_entity_poly.pdbx_strand_id
1 'polypeptide(L)'
;EINIDSQYLKVVNKFVKLKLQGNQSDEKDISRLARFYLKNEKENDEDELLLDEEIGVFPTKCPISQMPFENPVTQRFSKNRKACVHTFEKAFILRLMHNKDTIECPIAACKKKVYKSSLHPDYEFLHHSRYKKFRDHITDALEYFNNIRNEEKEILDFAE
;
A
#
# COMPACT_ATOMS: atom_id res chain seq x y z
N GLU A 1 -11.66 -11.52 10.85
CA GLU A 1 -10.88 -10.36 10.36
C GLU A 1 -10.37 -9.55 11.55
N ILE A 2 -9.54 -8.54 11.30
CA ILE A 2 -9.23 -7.50 12.30
C ILE A 2 -10.45 -6.55 12.36
N ASN A 3 -11.04 -6.36 13.53
CA ASN A 3 -12.09 -5.35 13.73
C ASN A 3 -11.47 -3.94 13.81
N ILE A 4 -11.75 -3.09 12.82
CA ILE A 4 -11.15 -1.75 12.69
C ILE A 4 -12.07 -0.72 13.36
N ASP A 5 -12.01 -0.65 14.69
CA ASP A 5 -12.84 0.29 15.48
C ASP A 5 -12.12 1.61 15.81
N SER A 6 -12.87 2.55 16.41
CA SER A 6 -12.32 3.86 16.79
C SER A 6 -11.17 3.82 17.82
N GLN A 7 -11.13 2.83 18.70
CA GLN A 7 -10.07 2.66 19.70
C GLN A 7 -8.81 2.12 19.02
N TYR A 8 -8.98 1.16 18.11
CA TYR A 8 -7.98 0.58 17.25
C TYR A 8 -7.27 1.65 16.40
N LEU A 9 -8.02 2.56 15.76
CA LEU A 9 -7.47 3.66 14.95
C LEU A 9 -6.72 4.73 15.77
N LYS A 10 -7.07 4.93 17.04
CA LYS A 10 -6.32 5.83 17.96
C LYS A 10 -4.96 5.27 18.32
N VAL A 11 -4.88 3.96 18.56
CA VAL A 11 -3.62 3.26 18.89
C VAL A 11 -2.63 3.36 17.72
N VAL A 12 -3.11 3.16 16.49
CA VAL A 12 -2.30 3.33 15.25
C VAL A 12 -1.71 4.73 15.15
N ASN A 13 -2.54 5.76 15.30
CA ASN A 13 -2.06 7.15 15.20
C ASN A 13 -1.01 7.47 16.27
N LYS A 14 -1.14 6.90 17.48
CA LYS A 14 -0.15 7.05 18.54
C LYS A 14 1.16 6.35 18.19
N PHE A 15 1.11 5.11 17.72
CA PHE A 15 2.28 4.34 17.31
C PHE A 15 3.05 5.01 16.18
N VAL A 16 2.35 5.43 15.13
CA VAL A 16 2.91 6.11 13.95
C VAL A 16 3.68 7.37 14.35
N LYS A 17 3.09 8.23 15.20
CA LYS A 17 3.76 9.44 15.71
C LYS A 17 4.99 9.17 16.56
N LEU A 18 5.06 8.02 17.22
CA LEU A 18 6.18 7.64 18.10
C LEU A 18 7.30 6.95 17.33
N LYS A 19 6.97 6.07 16.38
CA LYS A 19 7.93 5.16 15.74
C LYS A 19 8.34 5.57 14.32
N LEU A 20 7.54 6.36 13.61
CA LEU A 20 7.82 6.76 12.22
C LEU A 20 8.35 8.20 12.07
N GLN A 21 8.88 8.81 13.14
CA GLN A 21 9.35 10.20 13.16
C GLN A 21 10.40 10.58 12.09
N GLY A 22 11.02 9.60 11.41
CA GLY A 22 11.98 9.82 10.32
C GLY A 22 11.43 9.73 8.90
N ASN A 23 10.19 9.26 8.69
CA ASN A 23 9.64 9.00 7.35
C ASN A 23 8.30 9.73 7.15
N GLN A 24 8.40 11.03 6.88
CA GLN A 24 7.26 11.97 6.86
C GLN A 24 6.16 11.62 5.84
N SER A 25 6.45 10.89 4.77
CA SER A 25 5.44 10.50 3.77
C SER A 25 4.54 9.39 4.29
N ASP A 26 5.14 8.34 4.87
CA ASP A 26 4.39 7.20 5.41
C ASP A 26 3.54 7.64 6.63
N GLU A 27 4.09 8.49 7.51
CA GLU A 27 3.34 9.05 8.65
C GLU A 27 2.06 9.77 8.20
N LYS A 28 2.17 10.61 7.16
CA LYS A 28 1.04 11.39 6.62
C LYS A 28 0.00 10.50 5.95
N ASP A 29 0.44 9.53 5.14
CA ASP A 29 -0.47 8.64 4.41
C ASP A 29 -1.25 7.74 5.36
N ILE A 30 -0.57 7.14 6.35
CA ILE A 30 -1.21 6.32 7.39
C ILE A 30 -2.19 7.14 8.24
N SER A 31 -1.78 8.35 8.67
CA SER A 31 -2.64 9.22 9.47
C SER A 31 -3.86 9.74 8.69
N ARG A 32 -3.76 9.86 7.36
CA ARG A 32 -4.91 10.20 6.50
C ARG A 32 -5.86 9.03 6.37
N LEU A 33 -5.34 7.82 6.12
CA LEU A 33 -6.15 6.61 6.02
C LEU A 33 -6.91 6.35 7.33
N ALA A 34 -6.23 6.43 8.49
CA ALA A 34 -6.89 6.27 9.79
C ALA A 34 -8.05 7.27 10.00
N ARG A 35 -7.85 8.53 9.59
CA ARG A 35 -8.91 9.56 9.68
C ARG A 35 -10.06 9.32 8.72
N PHE A 36 -9.78 8.84 7.52
CA PHE A 36 -10.81 8.49 6.53
C PHE A 36 -11.71 7.36 7.06
N TYR A 37 -11.11 6.28 7.58
CA TYR A 37 -11.85 5.19 8.22
C TYR A 37 -12.69 5.68 9.42
N LEU A 38 -12.13 6.50 10.31
CA LEU A 38 -12.86 7.10 11.44
C LEU A 38 -14.03 8.01 11.01
N LYS A 39 -13.95 8.65 9.83
CA LYS A 39 -15.02 9.51 9.32
C LYS A 39 -16.16 8.68 8.75
N ASN A 40 -15.83 7.65 7.97
CA ASN A 40 -16.83 6.77 7.37
C ASN A 40 -17.57 5.93 8.43
N GLU A 41 -16.90 5.48 9.50
CA GLU A 41 -17.59 4.85 10.65
C GLU A 41 -18.69 5.75 11.25
N LYS A 42 -18.51 7.07 11.23
CA LYS A 42 -19.49 8.03 11.77
C LYS A 42 -20.61 8.38 10.79
N GLU A 43 -20.41 8.13 9.50
CA GLU A 43 -21.36 8.41 8.42
C GLU A 43 -22.10 7.13 7.95
N ASN A 44 -21.89 6.00 8.62
CA ASN A 44 -22.52 4.69 8.37
C ASN A 44 -24.00 4.64 8.80
N ASP A 45 -24.85 5.41 8.11
CA ASP A 45 -26.29 5.11 8.04
C ASP A 45 -26.78 4.79 6.62
N GLU A 46 -26.04 5.05 5.52
CA GLU A 46 -26.66 4.91 4.19
C GLU A 46 -25.92 4.18 3.05
N ASP A 47 -24.61 3.88 3.07
CA ASP A 47 -24.01 3.14 1.93
C ASP A 47 -22.77 2.32 2.33
N GLU A 48 -22.98 1.18 2.98
CA GLU A 48 -21.93 0.17 3.18
C GLU A 48 -21.65 -0.55 1.85
N LEU A 49 -20.72 -0.01 1.08
CA LEU A 49 -20.22 -0.66 -0.13
C LEU A 49 -19.35 -1.85 0.30
N LEU A 50 -19.98 -3.02 0.44
CA LEU A 50 -19.33 -4.30 0.71
C LEU A 50 -18.30 -4.58 -0.40
N LEU A 51 -17.04 -4.21 -0.12
CA LEU A 51 -15.90 -4.56 -0.94
C LEU A 51 -15.64 -6.05 -0.71
N ASP A 52 -16.14 -6.90 -1.61
CA ASP A 52 -15.64 -8.27 -1.74
C ASP A 52 -14.16 -8.19 -2.13
N GLU A 53 -13.28 -8.18 -1.12
CA GLU A 53 -11.83 -8.24 -1.28
C GLU A 53 -11.42 -9.63 -1.80
N GLU A 54 -11.71 -9.95 -3.07
CA GLU A 54 -10.81 -10.84 -3.79
C GLU A 54 -9.47 -10.11 -3.87
N ILE A 55 -8.58 -10.42 -2.93
CA ILE A 55 -7.24 -9.86 -2.83
C ILE A 55 -6.52 -10.18 -4.14
N GLY A 56 -6.59 -9.25 -5.10
CA GLY A 56 -5.73 -9.27 -6.27
C GLY A 56 -4.30 -9.38 -5.77
N VAL A 57 -3.58 -10.42 -6.18
CA VAL A 57 -2.19 -10.59 -5.76
C VAL A 57 -1.35 -9.55 -6.48
N PHE A 58 -1.09 -8.42 -5.82
CA PHE A 58 -0.24 -7.36 -6.33
C PHE A 58 1.24 -7.76 -6.16
N PRO A 59 2.07 -7.66 -7.22
CA PRO A 59 3.51 -7.90 -7.10
C PRO A 59 4.16 -6.95 -6.09
N THR A 60 5.03 -7.45 -5.22
CA THR A 60 5.70 -6.61 -4.21
C THR A 60 6.89 -5.82 -4.75
N LYS A 61 7.43 -6.24 -5.90
CA LYS A 61 8.64 -5.70 -6.51
C LYS A 61 8.45 -5.44 -7.99
N CYS A 62 9.10 -4.39 -8.49
CA CYS A 62 9.17 -4.09 -9.90
C CYS A 62 9.95 -5.19 -10.63
N PRO A 63 9.42 -5.75 -11.73
CA PRO A 63 10.08 -6.86 -12.42
C PRO A 63 11.37 -6.46 -13.15
N ILE A 64 11.60 -5.16 -13.38
CA ILE A 64 12.82 -4.63 -14.01
C ILE A 64 13.90 -4.35 -12.96
N SER A 65 13.56 -3.63 -11.89
CA SER A 65 14.55 -3.20 -10.88
C SER A 65 14.71 -4.18 -9.73
N GLN A 66 13.74 -5.08 -9.53
CA GLN A 66 13.62 -5.95 -8.34
C GLN A 66 13.52 -5.18 -7.01
N MET A 67 13.26 -3.87 -7.08
CA MET A 67 13.02 -2.99 -5.93
C MET A 67 11.52 -2.79 -5.69
N PRO A 68 11.10 -2.40 -4.47
CA PRO A 68 9.72 -1.98 -4.21
C PRO A 68 9.28 -0.86 -5.17
N PHE A 69 8.00 -0.83 -5.48
CA PHE A 69 7.43 0.24 -6.30
C PHE A 69 7.32 1.54 -5.50
N GLU A 70 7.73 2.64 -6.12
CA GLU A 70 7.50 4.00 -5.64
C GLU A 70 6.47 4.70 -6.52
N ASN A 71 6.64 4.62 -7.84
CA ASN A 71 5.73 5.18 -8.84
C ASN A 71 5.34 4.09 -9.84
N PRO A 72 4.46 3.15 -9.45
CA PRO A 72 4.02 2.08 -10.32
C PRO A 72 3.24 2.65 -11.51
N VAL A 73 3.56 2.19 -12.72
CA VAL A 73 2.86 2.52 -13.96
C VAL A 73 2.41 1.26 -14.68
N THR A 74 1.24 1.33 -15.28
CA THR A 74 0.63 0.23 -16.03
C THR A 74 -0.06 0.75 -17.29
N GLN A 75 -0.32 -0.18 -18.20
CA GLN A 75 -1.12 0.02 -19.41
C GLN A 75 -2.31 -0.96 -19.46
N ARG A 76 -2.67 -1.56 -18.31
CA ARG A 76 -3.82 -2.45 -18.13
C ARG A 76 -5.12 -1.87 -18.68
N PHE A 77 -5.31 -0.56 -18.52
CA PHE A 77 -6.49 0.18 -18.98
C PHE A 77 -6.39 0.70 -20.42
N SER A 78 -5.30 0.38 -21.13
CA SER A 78 -5.15 0.78 -22.52
C SER A 78 -6.14 0.03 -23.40
N LYS A 79 -6.80 0.76 -24.32
CA LYS A 79 -7.67 0.15 -25.35
C LYS A 79 -6.88 -0.68 -26.37
N ASN A 80 -5.55 -0.50 -26.42
CA ASN A 80 -4.70 -1.22 -27.35
C ASN A 80 -4.45 -2.66 -26.87
N ARG A 81 -5.02 -3.66 -27.55
CA ARG A 81 -4.84 -5.08 -27.21
C ARG A 81 -3.38 -5.57 -27.27
N LYS A 82 -2.52 -4.87 -28.03
CA LYS A 82 -1.07 -5.16 -28.12
C LYS A 82 -0.29 -4.59 -26.93
N ALA A 83 -0.91 -3.78 -26.07
CA ALA A 83 -0.32 -3.29 -24.84
C ALA A 83 -0.27 -4.41 -23.79
N CYS A 84 0.91 -4.69 -23.22
CA CYS A 84 1.05 -5.54 -22.03
C CYS A 84 0.28 -4.95 -20.83
N VAL A 85 -0.01 -5.78 -19.84
CA VAL A 85 -0.75 -5.39 -18.62
C VAL A 85 0.16 -5.31 -17.38
N HIS A 86 1.46 -5.52 -17.57
CA HIS A 86 2.43 -5.56 -16.48
C HIS A 86 2.64 -4.17 -15.90
N THR A 87 2.84 -4.15 -14.58
CA THR A 87 3.15 -2.93 -13.83
C THR A 87 4.66 -2.81 -13.67
N PHE A 88 5.19 -1.60 -13.88
CA PHE A 88 6.61 -1.29 -13.80
C PHE A 88 6.87 -0.07 -12.93
N GLU A 89 8.08 0.06 -12.40
CA GLU A 89 8.53 1.31 -11.80
C GLU A 89 8.79 2.35 -12.89
N LYS A 90 8.17 3.53 -12.79
CA LYS A 90 8.19 4.59 -13.81
C LYS A 90 9.60 4.96 -14.24
N ALA A 91 10.51 5.16 -13.28
CA ALA A 91 11.88 5.58 -13.58
C ALA A 91 12.63 4.52 -14.42
N PHE A 92 12.43 3.23 -14.11
CA PHE A 92 13.13 2.14 -14.77
C PHE A 92 12.58 1.84 -16.16
N ILE A 93 11.26 1.80 -16.32
CA ILE A 93 10.68 1.56 -17.65
C ILE A 93 10.99 2.70 -18.60
N LEU A 94 10.90 3.96 -18.16
CA LEU A 94 11.23 5.11 -19.01
C LEU A 94 12.72 5.15 -19.38
N ARG A 95 13.61 4.74 -18.46
CA ARG A 95 15.05 4.60 -18.76
C ARG A 95 15.31 3.53 -19.81
N LEU A 96 14.64 2.38 -19.70
CA LEU A 96 14.74 1.28 -20.67
C LEU A 96 14.23 1.68 -22.07
N MET A 97 13.22 2.55 -22.14
CA MET A 97 12.69 3.04 -23.40
C MET A 97 13.66 3.97 -24.15
N HIS A 98 14.63 4.60 -23.48
CA HIS A 98 15.70 5.44 -24.07
C HIS A 98 15.27 6.24 -25.32
N ASN A 99 14.34 7.19 -25.12
CA ASN A 99 13.74 8.07 -26.15
C ASN A 99 12.88 7.37 -27.22
N LYS A 100 12.63 6.08 -27.12
CA LYS A 100 11.65 5.39 -27.97
C LYS A 100 10.25 5.59 -27.40
N ASP A 101 9.27 5.71 -28.29
CA ASP A 101 7.85 5.76 -27.89
C ASP A 101 7.29 4.38 -27.59
N THR A 102 7.96 3.31 -28.03
CA THR A 102 7.52 1.93 -27.86
C THR A 102 8.70 0.97 -27.76
N ILE A 103 8.58 -0.03 -26.89
CA ILE A 103 9.51 -1.16 -26.77
C ILE A 103 8.74 -2.48 -26.66
N GLU A 104 9.42 -3.61 -26.86
CA GLU A 104 8.91 -4.90 -26.43
C GLU A 104 8.88 -4.98 -24.90
N CYS A 105 7.88 -5.67 -24.34
CA CYS A 105 7.77 -5.84 -22.90
C CYS A 105 9.00 -6.61 -22.36
N PRO A 106 9.68 -6.11 -21.32
CA PRO A 106 10.89 -6.76 -20.78
C PRO A 106 10.62 -8.02 -19.97
N ILE A 107 9.35 -8.36 -19.75
CA ILE A 107 8.94 -9.56 -19.01
C ILE A 107 9.07 -10.78 -19.90
N ALA A 108 9.81 -11.78 -19.41
CA ALA A 108 9.95 -13.08 -20.08
C ALA A 108 8.58 -13.66 -20.45
N ALA A 109 8.49 -14.28 -21.63
CA ALA A 109 7.26 -14.82 -22.24
C ALA A 109 6.16 -13.79 -22.61
N CYS A 110 6.30 -12.50 -22.29
CA CYS A 110 5.38 -11.48 -22.75
C CYS A 110 5.72 -11.00 -24.16
N LYS A 111 4.87 -11.29 -25.15
CA LYS A 111 5.03 -10.86 -26.56
C LYS A 111 4.37 -9.51 -26.88
N LYS A 112 3.91 -8.80 -25.85
CA LYS A 112 3.19 -7.53 -26.00
C LYS A 112 4.16 -6.35 -25.88
N LYS A 113 3.75 -5.17 -26.34
CA LYS A 113 4.56 -3.95 -26.33
C LYS A 113 4.24 -3.04 -25.15
N VAL A 114 5.21 -2.21 -24.79
CA VAL A 114 5.05 -1.09 -23.85
C VAL A 114 5.04 0.21 -24.64
N TYR A 115 3.99 1.01 -24.50
CA TYR A 115 3.81 2.29 -25.20
C TYR A 115 3.90 3.44 -24.20
N LYS A 116 4.77 4.42 -24.48
CA LYS A 116 5.04 5.53 -23.57
C LYS A 116 3.78 6.37 -23.30
N SER A 117 2.96 6.56 -24.33
CA SER A 117 1.69 7.30 -24.26
C SER A 117 0.56 6.56 -23.53
N SER A 118 0.68 5.24 -23.33
CA SER A 118 -0.31 4.42 -22.62
C SER A 118 0.08 4.07 -21.18
N LEU A 119 1.28 4.48 -20.75
CA LEU A 119 1.72 4.29 -19.37
C LEU A 119 1.04 5.31 -18.47
N HIS A 120 0.19 4.83 -17.58
CA HIS A 120 -0.50 5.63 -16.58
C HIS A 120 -0.13 5.17 -15.17
N PRO A 121 -0.16 6.06 -14.16
CA PRO A 121 -0.01 5.65 -12.77
C PRO A 121 -1.03 4.55 -12.41
N ASP A 122 -0.55 3.48 -11.76
CA ASP A 122 -1.41 2.39 -11.28
C ASP A 122 -1.96 2.77 -9.90
N TYR A 123 -3.05 3.56 -9.89
CA TYR A 123 -3.66 4.04 -8.64
C TYR A 123 -4.23 2.92 -7.79
N GLU A 124 -4.75 1.86 -8.41
CA GLU A 124 -5.24 0.67 -7.71
C GLU A 124 -4.08 0.02 -6.94
N PHE A 125 -2.93 -0.17 -7.58
CA PHE A 125 -1.72 -0.66 -6.92
C PHE A 125 -1.29 0.26 -5.76
N LEU A 126 -1.26 1.58 -5.98
CA LEU A 126 -0.89 2.55 -4.95
C LEU A 126 -1.82 2.50 -3.74
N HIS A 127 -3.13 2.42 -3.98
CA HIS A 127 -4.13 2.29 -2.92
C HIS A 127 -3.96 0.99 -2.15
N HIS A 128 -3.80 -0.13 -2.85
CA HIS A 128 -3.57 -1.43 -2.22
C HIS A 128 -2.28 -1.44 -1.39
N SER A 129 -1.17 -0.92 -1.93
CA SER A 129 0.11 -0.84 -1.22
C SER A 129 0.03 0.01 0.05
N ARG A 130 -0.63 1.17 -0.02
CA ARG A 130 -0.86 2.04 1.13
C ARG A 130 -1.75 1.38 2.18
N TYR A 131 -2.82 0.70 1.76
CA TYR A 131 -3.71 -0.01 2.66
C TYR A 131 -3.02 -1.19 3.35
N LYS A 132 -2.21 -1.95 2.61
CA LYS A 132 -1.40 -3.02 3.19
C LYS A 132 -0.41 -2.47 4.22
N LYS A 133 0.36 -1.44 3.88
CA LYS A 133 1.25 -0.75 4.83
C LYS A 133 0.49 -0.28 6.07
N PHE A 134 -0.69 0.30 5.87
CA PHE A 134 -1.56 0.72 6.95
C PHE A 134 -1.85 -0.46 7.89
N ARG A 135 -2.37 -1.58 7.37
CA ARG A 135 -2.68 -2.80 8.12
C ARG A 135 -1.46 -3.40 8.84
N ASP A 136 -0.32 -3.47 8.17
CA ASP A 136 0.93 -3.99 8.74
C ASP A 136 1.34 -3.16 9.97
N HIS A 137 1.35 -1.83 9.85
CA HIS A 137 1.66 -0.93 10.97
C HIS A 137 0.68 -1.02 12.14
N ILE A 138 -0.56 -1.43 11.90
CA ILE A 138 -1.48 -1.63 13.02
C ILE A 138 -1.17 -2.91 13.79
N THR A 139 -0.81 -3.96 13.06
CA THR A 139 -0.39 -5.22 13.68
C THR A 139 0.81 -4.97 14.59
N ASP A 140 1.80 -4.24 14.08
CA ASP A 140 2.97 -3.81 14.84
C ASP A 140 2.59 -2.93 16.06
N ALA A 141 1.64 -2.00 15.89
CA ALA A 141 1.20 -1.12 16.97
C ALA A 141 0.54 -1.91 18.11
N LEU A 142 -0.33 -2.87 17.78
CA LEU A 142 -0.99 -3.72 18.77
C LEU A 142 0.01 -4.58 19.52
N GLU A 143 0.94 -5.22 18.82
CA GLU A 143 2.00 -6.01 19.44
C GLU A 143 2.84 -5.15 20.40
N TYR A 144 3.25 -3.95 19.95
CA TYR A 144 4.03 -3.02 20.76
C TYR A 144 3.34 -2.65 22.08
N PHE A 145 2.06 -2.26 22.04
CA PHE A 145 1.34 -1.88 23.26
C PHE A 145 0.95 -3.07 24.14
N ASN A 146 0.71 -4.24 23.55
CA ASN A 146 0.49 -5.45 24.33
C ASN A 146 1.75 -5.84 25.11
N ASN A 147 2.93 -5.74 24.48
CA ASN A 147 4.20 -6.03 25.14
C ASN A 147 4.47 -5.06 26.30
N ILE A 148 4.27 -3.75 26.10
CA ILE A 148 4.39 -2.77 27.20
C ILE A 148 3.47 -3.12 28.37
N ARG A 149 2.20 -3.44 28.09
CA ARG A 149 1.24 -3.78 29.15
C ARG A 149 1.64 -5.06 29.89
N ASN A 150 2.23 -6.03 29.20
CA ASN A 150 2.70 -7.26 29.82
C ASN A 150 3.96 -7.01 30.66
N GLU A 151 4.90 -6.19 30.19
CA GLU A 151 6.08 -5.76 30.95
C GLU A 151 5.67 -4.99 32.22
N GLU A 152 4.69 -4.09 32.14
CA GLU A 152 4.15 -3.37 33.30
C GLU A 152 3.50 -4.32 34.33
N LYS A 153 2.81 -5.36 33.85
CA LYS A 153 2.22 -6.39 34.72
C LYS A 153 3.28 -7.26 35.40
N GLU A 154 4.29 -7.70 34.66
CA GLU A 154 5.40 -8.46 35.24
C GLU A 154 6.09 -7.63 36.33
N ILE A 155 6.38 -6.34 36.09
CA ILE A 155 6.98 -5.45 37.08
C ILE A 155 6.12 -5.31 38.35
N LEU A 156 4.79 -5.25 38.21
CA LEU A 156 3.86 -5.21 39.34
C LEU A 156 3.81 -6.53 40.10
N ASP A 157 3.82 -7.67 39.40
CA ASP A 157 3.81 -9.02 40.00
C ASP A 157 5.14 -9.36 40.71
N PHE A 158 6.25 -8.70 40.36
CA PHE A 158 7.54 -8.79 41.07
C PHE A 158 7.65 -7.86 42.29
N ALA A 159 6.71 -6.93 42.47
CA ALA A 159 6.71 -5.94 43.55
C ALA A 159 5.81 -6.33 44.75
N GLU A 160 5.07 -7.45 44.66
CA GLU A 160 4.39 -8.13 45.77
C GLU A 160 5.23 -9.28 46.36
#